data_AF-A0A7L4ZVM5-F1
#
_entry.id   AF-A0A7L4ZVM5-F1
#
_cell.length_a   1.000
_cell.length_b   1.000
_cell.length_c   1.000
_cell.angle_alpha   90.00
_cell.angle_beta   90.00
_cell.angle_gamma   90.00
#
_symmetry.space_group_name_H-M   'P 1'
#
loop_
_entity.id
_entity.type
_entity.pdbx_description
1 polymer ?
#
loop_
_entity_poly.entity_id
_entity_poly.type
_entity_poly.pdbx_seq_one_letter_code
_entity_poly.pdbx_strand_id
1 'polypeptide(L)' 'MFSKLPHLLTALGVLLLLKTSPAAAQDPGSGGPLPGSPTAVPIDGGASLLLAGGAAYALRRLRQRRA' A
#
# COMPACT_ATOMS: atom_id res chain seq x y z
N MET A 1 -4.56 30.20 -3.45
CA MET A 1 -5.40 29.06 -3.90
C MET A 1 -4.88 27.70 -3.36
N PHE A 2 -4.26 27.64 -2.17
CA PHE A 2 -3.58 26.43 -1.65
C PHE A 2 -4.14 25.88 -0.32
N SER A 3 -5.14 26.52 0.30
CA SER A 3 -5.64 26.14 1.62
C SER A 3 -6.42 24.81 1.66
N LYS A 4 -6.86 24.30 0.51
CA LYS A 4 -7.67 23.06 0.43
C LYS A 4 -6.85 21.78 0.24
N LEU A 5 -5.55 21.90 -0.05
CA LEU A 5 -4.64 20.79 -0.29
C LEU A 5 -4.50 19.81 0.90
N PRO A 6 -4.35 20.27 2.17
CA PRO A 6 -4.25 19.35 3.31
C PRO A 6 -5.56 18.60 3.53
N HIS A 7 -6.71 19.27 3.38
CA HIS A 7 -8.03 18.64 3.53
C HIS A 7 -8.31 17.60 2.45
N LEU A 8 -7.84 17.81 1.22
CA LEU A 8 -7.92 16.82 0.14
C LEU A 8 -7.10 15.55 0.44
N LEU A 9 -5.92 15.70 1.02
CA LEU A 9 -5.09 14.56 1.42
C LEU A 9 -5.71 13.77 2.57
N THR A 10 -6.25 14.47 3.58
CA THR A 10 -6.97 13.82 4.68
C THR A 10 -8.21 13.09 4.18
N ALA A 11 -8.99 13.72 3.29
CA ALA A 11 -10.17 13.10 2.70
C ALA A 11 -9.82 11.87 1.86
N LEU A 12 -8.73 11.90 1.09
CA LEU A 12 -8.25 10.75 0.33
C LEU A 12 -7.79 9.61 1.25
N GLY A 13 -7.06 9.92 2.33
CA GLY A 13 -6.65 8.93 3.33
C GLY A 13 -7.84 8.25 4.01
N VAL A 14 -8.85 9.03 4.40
CA VAL A 14 -10.10 8.52 4.98
C VAL A 14 -10.86 7.65 3.97
N LEU A 15 -10.95 8.09 2.71
CA LEU A 15 -11.60 7.32 1.65
C LEU A 15 -10.90 5.98 1.40
N LEU A 16 -9.56 5.94 1.44
CA LEU A 16 -8.78 4.71 1.31
C LEU A 16 -9.00 3.76 2.51
N LEU A 17 -9.07 4.30 3.73
CA LEU A 17 -9.41 3.55 4.95
C LEU A 17 -10.82 2.94 4.88
N LEU A 18 -11.80 3.67 4.36
CA LEU A 18 -13.18 3.20 4.17
C LEU A 18 -13.32 2.12 3.09
N LYS A 19 -12.34 2.01 2.18
CA LYS A 19 -12.31 0.99 1.12
C LYS A 19 -11.53 -0.26 1.51
N THR A 20 -11.02 -0.33 2.74
CA THR A 20 -10.40 -1.55 3.26
C THR A 20 -11.48 -2.62 3.38
N SER A 21 -11.39 -3.67 2.57
CA SER A 21 -12.26 -4.84 2.71
C SER A 21 -11.74 -5.69 3.87
N PRO A 22 -12.61 -6.29 4.69
CA PRO A 22 -12.17 -7.19 5.75
C PRO A 22 -11.41 -8.36 5.13
N ALA A 23 -10.10 -8.41 5.37
CA ALA A 23 -9.28 -9.56 5.02
C ALA A 23 -9.60 -10.66 6.04
N ALA A 24 -10.53 -11.55 5.69
CA ALA A 24 -10.75 -12.78 6.45
C ALA A 24 -9.49 -13.64 6.30
N ALA A 25 -8.69 -13.73 7.36
CA ALA A 25 -7.39 -14.38 7.28
C ALA A 25 -7.50 -15.88 7.00
N GLN A 26 -8.56 -16.57 7.45
CA GLN A 26 -8.73 -18.01 7.25
C GLN A 26 -10.21 -18.43 7.33
N ASP A 27 -10.64 -19.26 6.37
CA ASP A 27 -11.85 -20.09 6.49
C ASP A 27 -11.58 -21.23 7.49
N PRO A 28 -12.51 -21.64 8.36
CA PRO A 28 -12.29 -22.77 9.27
C PRO A 28 -11.96 -24.04 8.48
N GLY A 29 -10.72 -24.54 8.61
CA GLY A 29 -10.20 -25.66 7.82
C GLY A 29 -9.23 -25.28 6.68
N SER A 30 -9.04 -23.99 6.39
CA SER A 30 -8.03 -23.54 5.42
C SER A 30 -6.61 -23.40 6.00
N GLY A 31 -6.48 -23.38 7.34
CA GLY A 31 -5.30 -23.68 8.17
C GLY A 31 -3.98 -22.96 7.93
N GLY A 32 -3.81 -22.25 6.82
CA GLY A 32 -2.50 -21.85 6.35
C GLY A 32 -1.60 -23.07 6.08
N PRO A 33 -0.31 -22.86 5.78
CA PRO A 33 0.67 -23.93 5.79
C PRO A 33 0.55 -24.77 7.07
N LEU A 34 0.42 -26.10 6.93
CA LEU A 34 0.51 -26.99 8.08
C LEU A 34 1.83 -26.72 8.84
N PRO A 35 1.87 -26.89 10.17
CA PRO A 35 3.13 -26.85 10.91
C PRO A 35 4.14 -27.81 10.27
N GLY A 36 5.22 -27.26 9.69
CA GLY A 36 6.24 -28.03 8.93
C GLY A 36 6.13 -27.96 7.40
N SER A 37 5.14 -27.27 6.84
CA SER A 37 4.96 -27.10 5.39
C SER A 37 5.06 -25.62 5.00
N PRO A 38 6.26 -25.01 4.99
CA PRO A 38 6.41 -23.60 4.67
C PRO A 38 5.81 -23.26 3.30
N THR A 39 4.76 -22.43 3.27
CA THR A 39 4.29 -21.85 2.02
C THR A 39 5.27 -20.77 1.60
N ALA A 40 5.92 -20.95 0.45
CA ALA A 40 6.78 -19.97 -0.18
C ALA A 40 5.95 -18.79 -0.72
N VAL A 41 5.40 -17.97 0.18
CA VAL A 41 4.77 -16.70 -0.17
C VAL A 41 5.87 -15.64 -0.18
N PRO A 42 6.17 -14.98 -1.32
CA PRO A 42 7.20 -13.94 -1.37
C PRO A 42 6.83 -12.77 -0.46
N ILE A 43 7.56 -12.59 0.63
CA ILE A 43 7.38 -11.49 1.59
C ILE A 43 7.76 -10.14 0.96
N ASP A 44 8.56 -10.17 -0.11
CA ASP A 44 9.16 -8.98 -0.72
C ASP A 44 8.28 -8.28 -1.76
N GLY A 45 7.07 -8.79 -2.03
CA GLY A 45 6.13 -8.16 -2.95
C GLY A 45 5.75 -6.73 -2.54
N GLY A 46 5.57 -6.51 -1.23
CA GLY A 46 5.30 -5.18 -0.67
C GLY A 46 6.51 -4.24 -0.75
N ALA A 47 7.72 -4.76 -0.50
CA ALA A 47 8.95 -3.99 -0.56
C ALA A 47 9.23 -3.45 -1.98
N SER A 48 9.03 -4.30 -3.00
CA SER A 48 9.19 -3.91 -4.41
C SER A 48 8.20 -2.82 -4.84
N LEU A 49 6.94 -2.92 -4.40
CA LEU A 49 5.93 -1.88 -4.66
C LEU A 49 6.25 -0.56 -3.95
N LEU A 50 6.71 -0.62 -2.70
CA LEU A 50 7.07 0.58 -1.93
C LEU A 50 8.29 1.28 -2.54
N LEU A 51 9.30 0.51 -2.96
CA LEU A 51 10.46 1.01 -3.71
C LEU A 51 10.02 1.69 -5.02
N ALA A 52 9.20 1.02 -5.83
CA ALA A 52 8.73 1.55 -7.11
C ALA A 52 7.92 2.84 -6.93
N GLY A 53 6.99 2.86 -5.97
CA GLY A 53 6.20 4.04 -5.63
C GLY A 53 7.04 5.21 -5.12
N GLY A 54 8.00 4.94 -4.24
CA GLY A 54 8.94 5.93 -3.72
C GLY A 54 9.82 6.55 -4.81
N ALA A 55 10.39 5.72 -5.69
CA ALA A 55 11.20 6.17 -6.81
C ALA A 55 10.40 7.03 -7.80
N ALA A 56 9.18 6.59 -8.16
CA ALA A 56 8.29 7.34 -9.04
C ALA A 56 7.91 8.70 -8.44
N TYR A 57 7.58 8.76 -7.15
CA TYR A 57 7.26 10.01 -6.46
C TYR A 57 8.46 10.96 -6.40
N ALA A 58 9.65 10.46 -6.05
CA ALA A 58 10.88 11.26 -6.02
C ALA A 58 11.20 11.87 -7.39
N LEU A 59 11.10 11.08 -8.45
CA LEU A 59 11.32 11.54 -9.82
C LEU A 59 10.31 12.62 -10.23
N ARG A 60 9.01 12.41 -9.94
CA ARG A 60 7.97 13.41 -10.19
C ARG A 60 8.29 14.72 -9.47
N ARG A 61 8.71 14.66 -8.20
CA ARG A 61 9.02 15.85 -7.40
C ARG A 61 10.24 16.60 -7.94
N LEU A 62 11.26 15.89 -8.41
CA LEU A 62 12.44 16.51 -9.02
C LEU A 62 12.09 17.23 -10.33
N ARG A 63 11.25 16.63 -11.18
CA ARG A 63 10.78 17.24 -12.43
C ARG A 63 9.98 18.52 -12.19
N GLN A 64 9.11 18.53 -11.17
CA GLN A 64 8.36 19.72 -10.77
C GLN A 64 9.21 20.87 -10.22
N ARG A 65 10.45 20.61 -9.80
CA ARG A 65 11.39 21.65 -9.35
C ARG A 65 12.30 22.16 -10.47
N ARG A 66 12.41 21.41 -11.57
CA ARG A 66 13.24 21.74 -12.73
C ARG A 66 12.47 22.47 -13.83
N ALA A 67 11.16 22.34 -13.86
CA ALA A 67 10.25 23.18 -14.63
C ALA A 67 9.79 24.35 -13.75
#